data_AF-A0A255I8E7-F1
#
_entry.id   AF-A0A255I8E7-F1
#
_cell.length_a   1.000
_cell.length_b   1.000
_cell.length_c   1.000
_cell.angle_alpha   90.00
_cell.angle_beta   90.00
_cell.angle_gamma   90.00
#
_symmetry.space_group_name_H-M   'P 1'
#
loop_
_entity.id
_entity.type
_entity.pdbx_description
1 polymer ?
#
loop_
_entity_poly.entity_id
_entity_poly.type
_entity_poly.pdbx_seq_one_letter_code
_entity_poly.pdbx_strand_id
1 'polypeptide(L)' 'MLDNPRDRFIKLEAIRVKYGLSKEQMTNFLGLDNVAAYEDKINKKYPFTYDELLIIKATFNLKAERRGEKLYTVDDIFLD' A
#
# COMPACT_ATOMS: atom_id res chain seq x y z
N MET A 1 0.39 -25.94 -5.49
CA MET A 1 1.44 -24.99 -5.87
C MET A 1 1.61 -24.05 -4.69
N LEU A 2 2.78 -24.01 -4.07
CA LEU A 2 3.05 -23.09 -2.97
C LEU A 2 3.20 -21.71 -3.61
N ASP A 3 2.27 -20.80 -3.32
CA ASP A 3 2.33 -19.41 -3.74
C ASP A 3 3.72 -18.85 -3.40
N ASN A 4 4.39 -18.31 -4.41
CA ASN A 4 5.75 -17.82 -4.26
C ASN A 4 5.71 -16.63 -3.28
N PRO A 5 6.48 -16.62 -2.17
CA PRO A 5 6.56 -15.49 -1.24
C PRO A 5 7.13 -14.18 -1.86
N ARG A 6 7.30 -14.18 -3.19
CA ARG A 6 7.64 -13.06 -4.05
C ARG A 6 6.45 -12.31 -4.62
N ASP A 7 5.22 -12.82 -4.54
CA ASP A 7 4.02 -12.11 -5.00
C ASP A 7 3.56 -11.10 -3.94
N ARG A 8 4.46 -10.20 -3.57
CA ARG A 8 4.25 -9.12 -2.61
C ARG A 8 3.46 -8.00 -3.30
N PHE A 9 2.84 -7.10 -2.54
CA PHE A 9 2.35 -5.84 -3.11
C PHE A 9 3.53 -4.92 -3.51
N ILE A 10 4.27 -5.31 -4.55
CA ILE A 10 5.51 -4.66 -5.01
C ILE A 10 5.21 -3.25 -5.50
N LYS A 11 4.15 -3.06 -6.28
CA LYS A 11 3.72 -1.75 -6.78
C LYS A 11 3.38 -0.81 -5.63
N LEU A 12 2.61 -1.27 -4.65
CA LEU A 12 2.33 -0.50 -3.42
C LEU A 12 3.62 -0.09 -2.71
N GLU A 13 4.51 -1.03 -2.39
CA GLU A 13 5.74 -0.73 -1.66
C GLU A 13 6.67 0.20 -2.45
N ALA A 14 6.72 0.08 -3.78
CA ALA A 14 7.46 0.99 -4.64
C ALA A 14 6.89 2.42 -4.58
N ILE A 15 5.57 2.57 -4.63
CA ILE A 15 4.90 3.88 -4.51
C ILE A 15 5.11 4.47 -3.11
N ARG A 16 5.01 3.64 -2.06
CA ARG A 16 5.29 4.04 -0.67
C ARG A 16 6.69 4.64 -0.55
N VAL A 17 7.70 3.94 -1.06
CA VAL A 17 9.10 4.40 -1.05
C VAL A 17 9.28 5.66 -1.90
N LYS A 18 8.67 5.73 -3.09
CA LYS A 18 8.71 6.92 -3.99
C LYS A 18 8.23 8.19 -3.29
N TYR A 19 7.20 8.08 -2.45
CA TYR A 19 6.66 9.21 -1.69
C TYR A 19 7.27 9.40 -0.30
N GLY A 20 8.28 8.60 0.05
CA GLY A 20 8.99 8.71 1.33
C GLY A 20 8.09 8.41 2.53
N LEU A 21 7.09 7.55 2.36
CA LEU A 21 6.19 7.15 3.44
C LEU A 21 6.81 6.00 4.24
N SER A 22 6.92 6.15 5.56
CA SER A 22 7.42 5.06 6.42
C SER A 22 6.34 3.99 6.60
N LYS A 23 6.74 2.78 7.03
CA LYS A 23 5.77 1.72 7.33
C LYS A 23 4.92 2.08 8.57
N GLU A 24 5.49 2.79 9.53
CA GLU A 24 4.77 3.33 10.69
C GLU A 24 3.69 4.32 10.27
N GLN A 25 3.99 5.20 9.30
CA GLN A 25 2.99 6.13 8.76
C GLN A 25 1.83 5.37 8.08
N MET A 26 2.14 4.37 7.26
CA MET A 26 1.11 3.53 6.63
C MET A 26 0.28 2.77 7.66
N THR A 27 0.93 2.21 8.69
CA THR A 27 0.27 1.54 9.82
C THR A 27 -0.74 2.47 10.50
N ASN A 28 -0.33 3.70 10.79
CA ASN A 28 -1.18 4.70 11.42
C ASN A 28 -2.35 5.13 10.51
N PHE A 29 -2.12 5.36 9.22
CA PHE A 29 -3.19 5.73 8.29
C PHE A 29 -4.25 4.63 8.16
N LEU A 30 -3.82 3.37 8.21
CA LEU A 30 -4.69 2.21 8.10
C LEU A 30 -5.34 1.82 9.43
N GLY A 31 -5.00 2.49 10.53
CA GLY A 31 -5.52 2.17 11.87
C GLY A 31 -5.10 0.78 12.36
N LEU A 32 -3.92 0.30 11.96
CA LEU A 32 -3.40 -1.01 12.34
C LEU A 32 -2.67 -0.94 13.68
N ASP A 33 -2.64 -2.06 14.40
CA ASP A 33 -2.03 -2.12 15.74
C ASP A 33 -0.52 -1.86 15.73
N ASN A 34 0.19 -2.32 14.69
CA ASN A 34 1.65 -2.18 14.57
C ASN A 34 2.15 -2.44 13.14
N VAL A 35 3.45 -2.18 12.92
CA VAL A 35 4.12 -2.38 11.62
C VAL A 35 4.10 -3.85 11.18
N ALA A 36 4.14 -4.80 12.10
CA ALA A 36 4.09 -6.23 11.73
C ALA A 36 2.73 -6.58 11.10
N ALA A 37 1.62 -6.01 11.57
CA ALA A 37 0.30 -6.19 10.96
C ALA A 37 0.24 -5.60 9.53
N TYR A 38 0.88 -4.46 9.30
CA TYR A 38 1.05 -3.91 7.95
C TYR A 38 1.89 -4.84 7.06
N GLU A 39 3.01 -5.34 7.56
CA GLU A 39 3.86 -6.28 6.82
C GLU A 39 3.16 -7.59 6.49
N ASP A 40 2.33 -8.12 7.39
CA ASP A 40 1.54 -9.32 7.12
C ASP A 40 0.56 -9.10 5.96
N LYS A 41 -0.06 -7.91 5.87
CA LYS A 41 -0.92 -7.55 4.73
C LYS A 41 -0.13 -7.37 3.43
N ILE A 42 1.02 -6.72 3.47
CA ILE A 42 1.92 -6.56 2.30
C ILE A 42 2.41 -7.91 1.76
N ASN A 43 2.64 -8.86 2.66
CA ASN A 43 3.02 -10.22 2.34
C ASN A 43 1.81 -11.13 2.03
N LYS A 44 0.62 -10.55 1.84
CA LYS A 44 -0.64 -11.26 1.50
C LYS A 44 -1.05 -12.35 2.50
N LYS A 45 -0.53 -12.35 3.74
CA LYS A 45 -1.00 -13.28 4.79
C LYS A 45 -2.43 -12.96 5.20
N TYR A 46 -2.77 -11.67 5.20
CA TYR A 46 -4.12 -11.17 5.40
C TYR A 46 -4.47 -10.17 4.29
N PRO A 47 -5.71 -10.17 3.79
CA PRO A 47 -6.12 -9.21 2.78
C PRO A 47 -6.21 -7.80 3.35
N PHE A 48 -6.08 -6.81 2.47
CA PHE A 48 -6.54 -5.46 2.75
C PHE A 48 -8.07 -5.42 2.70
N THR A 49 -8.70 -4.69 3.62
CA THR A 49 -10.13 -4.39 3.55
C THR A 49 -10.38 -3.33 2.48
N TYR A 50 -11.63 -3.21 2.02
CA TYR A 50 -11.97 -2.19 1.03
C TYR A 50 -11.63 -0.77 1.51
N ASP A 51 -11.89 -0.45 2.77
CA ASP A 51 -11.57 0.86 3.34
C ASP A 51 -10.06 1.12 3.38
N GLU A 52 -9.26 0.11 3.73
CA GLU A 52 -7.80 0.21 3.69
C GLU A 52 -7.29 0.48 2.27
N LEU A 53 -7.85 -0.19 1.25
CA LEU A 53 -7.50 0.06 -0.16
C LEU A 53 -7.78 1.52 -0.55
N LEU A 54 -8.94 2.06 -0.13
CA LEU A 54 -9.31 3.44 -0.39
C LEU A 54 -8.39 4.44 0.32
N ILE A 55 -8.02 4.18 1.57
CA ILE A 55 -7.08 5.02 2.34
C ILE A 55 -5.71 5.04 1.67
N ILE A 56 -5.19 3.88 1.25
CA ILE A 56 -3.90 3.78 0.56
C ILE A 56 -3.94 4.60 -0.74
N LYS A 57 -4.96 4.39 -1.57
CA LYS A 57 -5.15 5.13 -2.82
C LYS A 57 -5.24 6.65 -2.57
N ALA A 58 -6.06 7.07 -1.61
CA ALA A 58 -6.23 8.48 -1.28
C ALA A 58 -4.92 9.12 -0.80
N THR A 59 -4.17 8.41 0.05
CA THR A 59 -2.86 8.85 0.55
C THR A 59 -1.86 9.05 -0.59
N PHE A 60 -1.78 8.10 -1.52
CA PHE A 60 -0.88 8.21 -2.66
C PHE A 60 -1.33 9.31 -3.63
N ASN A 61 -2.63 9.43 -3.91
CA ASN A 61 -3.14 10.45 -4.82
C ASN A 61 -2.95 11.87 -4.28
N LEU A 62 -3.08 12.08 -2.97
CA LEU A 62 -2.76 13.36 -2.35
C LEU A 62 -1.28 13.73 -2.53
N LYS A 63 -0.37 12.74 -2.50
CA LYS A 63 1.06 12.98 -2.75
C LYS A 63 1.35 13.22 -4.24
N ALA A 64 0.70 12.47 -5.13
CA ALA A 64 0.81 12.61 -6.57
C ALA A 64 0.34 14.00 -7.04
N GLU A 65 -0.84 14.43 -6.58
CA GLU A 65 -1.45 15.72 -6.91
C GLU A 65 -0.54 16.89 -6.51
N ARG A 66 0.03 16.86 -5.30
CA ARG A 66 0.99 17.86 -4.82
C ARG A 66 2.27 17.95 -5.66
N ARG A 67 2.60 16.91 -6.41
CA ARG A 67 3.76 16.85 -7.32
C ARG A 67 3.38 17.06 -8.79
N GLY A 68 2.10 17.27 -9.11
CA GLY A 68 1.61 17.35 -10.49
C GLY A 68 1.71 16.03 -11.26
N GLU A 69 1.72 14.89 -10.55
CA GLU A 69 1.81 13.56 -11.15
C GLU A 69 0.43 12.97 -11.46
N LYS A 70 0.38 11.96 -12.34
CA LYS A 70 -0.85 11.19 -12.61
C LYS A 70 -1.33 10.48 -11.33
N LEU A 71 -2.64 10.46 -11.13
CA LEU A 71 -3.29 9.75 -10.04
C LEU A 71 -3.32 8.24 -10.28
N TYR A 72 -3.19 7.47 -9.21
CA TYR A 72 -3.27 6.01 -9.20
C TYR A 72 -4.72 5.53 -9.05
N THR A 73 -5.02 4.46 -9.77
CA THR A 73 -6.19 3.60 -9.57
C THR A 73 -5.87 2.48 -8.57
N VAL A 74 -6.87 1.70 -8.17
CA VAL A 74 -6.64 0.49 -7.34
C VAL A 74 -5.79 -0.51 -8.12
N ASP A 75 -6.08 -0.69 -9.41
CA ASP A 75 -5.37 -1.64 -10.27
C ASP A 75 -3.89 -1.27 -10.42
N ASP A 76 -3.57 0.02 -10.55
CA ASP A 76 -2.19 0.51 -10.61
C ASP A 76 -1.37 0.13 -9.35
N ILE A 77 -2.03 0.00 -8.19
CA ILE A 77 -1.39 -0.22 -6.89
C ILE A 77 -1.35 -1.71 -6.52
N PHE A 78 -2.44 -2.45 -6.81
CA PHE A 78 -2.70 -3.75 -6.21
C PHE A 78 -2.80 -4.91 -7.20
N LEU A 79 -2.96 -4.65 -8.51
CA LEU A 79 -2.96 -5.69 -9.55
C LEU A 79 -1.64 -5.69 -10.30
N ASP A 80 -1.17 -6.87 -10.71
CA ASP A 80 0.04 -7.02 -11.53
C ASP A 80 -0.25 -6.89 -13.03
#